data_AF-A0A820QPH1-F1
#
_entry.id   AF-A0A820QPH1-F1
#
_cell.length_a   1.000
_cell.length_b   1.000
_cell.length_c   1.000
_cell.angle_alpha   90.00
_cell.angle_beta   90.00
_cell.angle_gamma   90.00
#
_symmetry.space_group_name_H-M   'P 1'
#
loop_
_entity.id
_entity.type
_entity.pdbx_description
1 polymer ?
#
loop_
_entity_poly.entity_id
_entity_poly.type
_entity_poly.pdbx_seq_one_letter_code
_entity_poly.pdbx_strand_id
1 'polypeptide(L)'
;TLLAIVYKVYSVEQIPLPISIAFCWTLWSILACFVTLFLLKFVVGSCAAGETYSTASWSYLHKVWLRQLIVSSFHHAWLLPTGYDYLYPFILRWLGAQVEDNVRLANIDIFLSYPTNLLKLETGVTSFGYVLLVPTEMTLSGDHRVDSITLGSHTNLANGCSILP
;
A
#
# COMPACT_ATOMS: atom_id res chain seq x y z
N THR A 1 -44.91 -31.45 -12.50
CA THR A 1 -44.57 -31.00 -11.13
C THR A 1 -43.15 -31.37 -10.73
N LEU A 2 -42.68 -32.61 -10.93
CA LEU A 2 -41.28 -32.98 -10.64
C LEU A 2 -40.24 -32.22 -11.49
N LEU A 3 -40.53 -31.97 -12.77
CA LEU A 3 -39.64 -31.24 -13.69
C LEU A 3 -39.39 -29.79 -13.25
N ALA A 4 -40.40 -29.14 -12.67
CA ALA A 4 -40.30 -27.77 -12.17
C ALA A 4 -39.48 -27.69 -10.87
N ILE A 5 -39.49 -28.76 -10.06
CA ILE A 5 -38.67 -28.87 -8.85
C ILE A 5 -37.20 -29.13 -9.24
N VAL A 6 -36.95 -30.00 -10.23
CA VAL A 6 -35.60 -30.24 -10.76
C VAL A 6 -35.01 -28.96 -11.36
N TYR A 7 -35.79 -28.20 -12.13
CA TYR A 7 -35.32 -26.92 -12.69
C TYR A 7 -35.02 -25.86 -11.61
N LYS A 8 -35.77 -25.87 -10.51
CA LYS A 8 -35.55 -24.95 -9.38
C LYS A 8 -34.32 -25.33 -8.55
N VAL A 9 -34.04 -26.62 -8.40
CA VAL A 9 -32.84 -27.13 -7.70
C VAL A 9 -31.57 -26.85 -8.51
N TYR A 10 -31.59 -27.05 -9.84
CA TYR A 10 -30.45 -26.71 -10.70
C TYR A 10 -30.20 -25.19 -10.84
N SER A 11 -31.19 -24.34 -10.56
CA SER A 11 -31.02 -22.88 -10.61
C SER A 11 -30.19 -22.31 -9.45
N VAL A 12 -29.97 -23.08 -8.38
CA VAL A 12 -29.17 -22.67 -7.22
C VAL A 12 -27.69 -23.02 -7.38
N GLU A 13 -27.35 -23.96 -8.27
CA GLU A 13 -25.99 -24.50 -8.43
C GLU A 13 -25.12 -23.80 -9.50
N GLN A 14 -25.71 -22.93 -10.32
CA GLN A 14 -24.97 -22.22 -11.35
C GLN A 14 -24.89 -20.74 -11.01
N ILE A 15 -24.01 -20.40 -10.06
CA ILE A 15 -23.43 -19.05 -10.07
C ILE A 15 -22.82 -18.89 -11.49
N PRO A 16 -23.28 -17.92 -12.29
CA PRO A 16 -22.75 -17.69 -13.63
C PRO A 16 -21.22 -17.64 -13.56
N LEU A 17 -20.54 -18.34 -14.47
CA LEU A 17 -19.07 -18.41 -14.53
C LEU A 17 -18.37 -17.04 -14.27
N PRO A 18 -18.87 -15.91 -14.81
CA PRO A 18 -18.29 -14.59 -14.53
C PRO A 18 -18.38 -14.16 -13.05
N ILE A 19 -19.48 -14.50 -12.36
CA ILE A 19 -19.68 -14.18 -10.95
C ILE A 19 -18.76 -15.04 -10.07
N SER A 20 -18.57 -16.31 -10.43
CA SER A 20 -17.61 -17.20 -9.74
C SER A 20 -16.17 -16.71 -9.89
N ILE A 21 -15.77 -16.30 -11.09
CA ILE A 21 -14.44 -15.72 -11.34
C ILE A 21 -14.24 -14.41 -10.58
N ALA A 22 -15.23 -13.51 -10.60
CA ALA A 22 -15.16 -12.25 -9.86
C ALA A 22 -15.05 -12.47 -8.34
N PHE A 23 -15.79 -13.45 -7.81
CA PHE A 23 -15.70 -13.82 -6.40
C PHE A 23 -14.32 -14.38 -6.03
N CYS A 24 -13.81 -15.33 -6.82
CA CYS A 24 -12.47 -15.88 -6.64
C CYS A 24 -11.37 -14.81 -6.71
N TRP A 25 -11.49 -13.88 -7.67
CA TRP A 25 -10.57 -12.76 -7.80
C TRP A 25 -10.62 -11.85 -6.56
N THR A 26 -11.81 -11.51 -6.09
CA THR A 26 -11.98 -10.67 -4.89
C THR A 26 -11.40 -11.34 -3.65
N LEU A 27 -11.66 -12.63 -3.46
CA LEU A 27 -11.11 -13.41 -2.36
C LEU A 27 -9.57 -13.43 -2.42
N TRP A 28 -9.02 -13.66 -3.62
CA TRP A 28 -7.57 -13.63 -3.85
C TRP A 28 -6.99 -12.27 -3.50
N SER A 29 -7.60 -11.17 -3.96
CA SER A 29 -7.12 -9.81 -3.69
C SER A 29 -7.14 -9.49 -2.20
N ILE A 30 -8.19 -9.90 -1.48
CA ILE A 30 -8.26 -9.70 -0.02
C ILE A 30 -7.13 -10.46 0.67
N LEU A 31 -6.95 -11.75 0.36
CA LEU A 31 -5.88 -12.57 0.94
C LEU A 31 -4.49 -12.01 0.61
N ALA A 32 -4.28 -11.59 -0.63
CA ALA A 32 -3.03 -10.98 -1.10
C ALA A 32 -2.74 -9.67 -0.36
N CYS A 33 -3.72 -8.80 -0.16
CA CYS A 33 -3.58 -7.59 0.65
C CYS A 33 -3.18 -7.92 2.10
N PHE A 34 -3.84 -8.89 2.74
CA PHE A 34 -3.48 -9.33 4.09
C PHE A 34 -2.05 -9.85 4.18
N VAL A 35 -1.64 -10.71 3.24
CA VAL A 35 -0.26 -11.23 3.17
C VAL A 35 0.73 -10.09 2.97
N THR A 36 0.45 -9.16 2.07
CA THR A 36 1.29 -7.99 1.82
C THR A 36 1.49 -7.19 3.10
N LEU A 37 0.41 -6.84 3.80
CA LEU A 37 0.46 -6.08 5.03
C LEU A 37 1.24 -6.81 6.13
N PHE A 38 1.04 -8.12 6.25
CA PHE A 38 1.78 -8.95 7.19
C PHE A 38 3.29 -8.91 6.90
N LEU A 39 3.68 -9.13 5.64
CA LEU A 39 5.09 -9.09 5.23
C LEU A 39 5.72 -7.70 5.45
N LEU A 40 4.99 -6.63 5.10
CA LEU A 40 5.47 -5.26 5.32
C LEU A 40 5.67 -4.95 6.80
N LYS A 41 4.74 -5.38 7.67
CA LYS A 41 4.83 -5.10 9.11
C LYS A 41 5.89 -5.94 9.82
N PHE A 42 5.94 -7.23 9.54
CA PHE A 42 6.72 -8.17 10.35
C PHE A 42 8.04 -8.62 9.71
N VAL A 43 8.14 -8.63 8.38
CA VAL A 43 9.37 -9.07 7.69
C VAL A 43 10.27 -7.88 7.36
N VAL A 44 9.71 -6.82 6.76
CA VAL A 44 10.48 -5.60 6.47
C VAL A 44 10.70 -4.79 7.75
N GLY A 45 9.65 -4.61 8.54
CA GLY A 45 9.68 -3.87 9.80
C GLY A 45 9.84 -2.36 9.62
N SER A 46 10.18 -1.70 10.73
CA SER A 46 10.36 -0.25 10.80
C SER A 46 11.80 0.17 10.49
N CYS A 47 11.95 1.43 10.05
CA CYS A 47 13.24 2.12 9.89
C CYS A 47 13.36 3.25 10.93
N ALA A 48 14.56 3.54 11.43
CA ALA A 48 14.77 4.70 12.29
C ALA A 48 15.05 5.95 11.44
N ALA A 49 14.45 7.08 11.83
CA ALA A 49 14.67 8.36 11.16
C ALA A 49 16.06 8.91 11.51
N GLY A 50 16.72 9.56 10.55
CA GLY A 50 18.01 10.23 10.76
C GLY A 50 19.20 9.28 10.86
N GLU A 51 18.98 7.96 10.73
CA GLU A 51 20.08 7.01 10.61
C GLU A 51 20.76 7.14 9.24
N THR A 52 22.08 7.21 9.27
CA THR A 52 22.91 7.17 8.07
C THR A 52 23.37 5.73 7.87
N TYR A 53 22.88 5.13 6.79
CA TYR A 53 23.23 3.77 6.40
C TYR A 53 24.32 3.85 5.34
N SER A 54 25.46 3.21 5.61
CA SER A 54 26.48 3.09 4.58
C SER A 54 25.90 2.38 3.34
N THR A 55 26.33 2.78 2.14
CA THR A 55 26.02 2.04 0.90
C THR A 55 26.45 0.57 0.97
N ALA A 56 27.44 0.24 1.81
CA ALA A 56 27.84 -1.13 2.09
C ALA A 56 26.91 -1.87 3.09
N SER A 57 25.95 -1.18 3.72
CA SER A 57 25.05 -1.80 4.70
C SER A 57 23.99 -2.66 3.99
N TRP A 58 24.31 -3.94 3.90
CA TRP A 58 23.42 -4.96 3.34
C TRP A 58 22.02 -4.95 3.97
N SER A 59 21.93 -4.68 5.28
CA SER A 59 20.67 -4.70 6.02
C SER A 59 19.65 -3.65 5.54
N TYR A 60 20.10 -2.45 5.20
CA TYR A 60 19.20 -1.37 4.76
C TYR A 60 18.75 -1.57 3.31
N LEU A 61 19.70 -1.80 2.40
CA LEU A 61 19.41 -2.06 0.99
C LEU A 61 18.50 -3.29 0.83
N HIS A 62 18.74 -4.34 1.61
CA HIS A 62 17.89 -5.52 1.62
C HIS A 62 16.45 -5.20 2.07
N LYS A 63 16.25 -4.35 3.09
CA LYS A 63 14.91 -3.94 3.53
C LYS A 63 14.16 -3.12 2.48
N VAL A 64 14.84 -2.15 1.87
CA VAL A 64 14.25 -1.32 0.80
C VAL A 64 13.89 -2.17 -0.40
N TRP A 65 14.81 -3.03 -0.84
CA TRP A 65 14.59 -3.94 -1.95
C TRP A 65 13.44 -4.91 -1.68
N LEU A 66 13.41 -5.52 -0.49
CA LEU A 66 12.35 -6.44 -0.10
C LEU A 66 10.98 -5.76 -0.05
N ARG A 67 10.91 -4.52 0.45
CA ARG A 67 9.68 -3.71 0.43
C ARG A 67 9.18 -3.50 -1.00
N GLN A 68 10.05 -3.06 -1.90
CA GLN A 68 9.69 -2.86 -3.31
C GLN A 68 9.25 -4.15 -3.98
N LEU A 69 9.93 -5.27 -3.69
CA LEU A 69 9.57 -6.58 -4.21
C LEU A 69 8.17 -7.01 -3.76
N ILE A 70 7.86 -6.86 -2.46
CA ILE A 70 6.55 -7.20 -1.90
C ILE A 70 5.47 -6.35 -2.56
N VAL A 71 5.62 -5.02 -2.56
CA VAL A 71 4.61 -4.12 -3.12
C VAL A 71 4.39 -4.38 -4.61
N SER A 72 5.47 -4.59 -5.37
CA SER A 72 5.38 -4.89 -6.82
C SER A 72 4.69 -6.22 -7.09
N SER A 73 4.98 -7.26 -6.29
CA SER A 73 4.38 -8.59 -6.44
C SER A 73 2.87 -8.60 -6.19
N PHE A 74 2.39 -7.72 -5.32
CA PHE A 74 0.98 -7.62 -4.94
C PHE A 74 0.29 -6.36 -5.47
N HIS A 75 0.90 -5.62 -6.41
CA HIS A 75 0.37 -4.35 -6.92
C HIS A 75 -1.09 -4.46 -7.40
N HIS A 76 -1.42 -5.53 -8.13
CA HIS A 76 -2.79 -5.76 -8.62
C HIS A 76 -3.81 -6.08 -7.52
N ALA A 77 -3.37 -6.53 -6.34
CA ALA A 77 -4.26 -6.72 -5.20
C ALA A 77 -4.76 -5.38 -4.62
N TRP A 78 -3.96 -4.32 -4.78
CA TRP A 78 -4.22 -2.99 -4.24
C TRP A 78 -5.13 -2.13 -5.14
N LEU A 79 -5.43 -2.58 -6.36
CA LEU A 79 -6.43 -2.00 -7.24
C LEU A 79 -7.85 -2.29 -6.68
N LEU A 80 -8.15 -1.72 -5.52
CA LEU A 80 -9.47 -1.81 -4.91
C LEU A 80 -10.49 -1.07 -5.79
N PRO A 81 -11.75 -1.52 -5.80
CA PRO A 81 -12.83 -0.77 -6.44
C PRO A 81 -12.90 0.66 -5.92
N THR A 82 -13.33 1.59 -6.78
CA THR A 82 -13.52 3.00 -6.40
C THR A 82 -14.43 3.11 -5.16
N GLY A 83 -13.98 3.84 -4.14
CA GLY A 83 -14.75 4.08 -2.92
C GLY A 83 -14.22 3.41 -1.66
N TYR A 84 -13.13 2.63 -1.74
CA TYR A 84 -12.43 2.06 -0.58
C TYR A 84 -11.26 2.94 -0.08
N ASP A 85 -11.10 4.14 -0.62
CA ASP A 85 -10.02 5.10 -0.33
C ASP A 85 -9.93 5.45 1.18
N TYR A 86 -11.05 5.33 1.91
CA TYR A 86 -11.12 5.54 3.36
C TYR A 86 -10.35 4.48 4.16
N LEU A 87 -10.06 3.31 3.59
CA LEU A 87 -9.28 2.26 4.24
C LEU A 87 -7.78 2.57 4.23
N TYR A 88 -7.29 3.37 3.29
CA TYR A 88 -5.85 3.61 3.15
C TYR A 88 -5.23 4.33 4.35
N PRO A 89 -5.82 5.41 4.90
CA PRO A 89 -5.36 6.01 6.15
C PRO A 89 -5.27 4.99 7.30
N PHE A 90 -6.26 4.11 7.43
CA PHE A 90 -6.27 3.08 8.47
C PHE A 90 -5.13 2.07 8.30
N ILE A 91 -4.92 1.59 7.08
CA ILE A 91 -3.83 0.66 6.75
C ILE A 91 -2.47 1.30 7.05
N LEU A 92 -2.26 2.55 6.64
CA LEU A 92 -1.01 3.28 6.90
C LEU A 92 -0.76 3.47 8.41
N ARG A 93 -1.79 3.83 9.18
CA ARG A 93 -1.70 3.89 10.66
C ARG A 93 -1.29 2.55 11.26
N TRP A 94 -1.89 1.45 10.81
CA TRP A 94 -1.53 0.10 11.27
C TRP A 94 -0.08 -0.26 10.95
N LEU A 95 0.42 0.16 9.79
CA LEU A 95 1.83 0.03 9.39
C LEU A 95 2.78 1.01 10.11
N GLY A 96 2.27 1.90 10.95
CA GLY A 96 3.04 2.79 11.82
C GLY A 96 3.15 4.24 11.35
N ALA A 97 2.46 4.63 10.28
CA ALA A 97 2.43 6.03 9.82
C ALA A 97 1.64 6.92 10.79
N GLN A 98 2.05 8.18 10.91
CA GLN A 98 1.30 9.20 11.64
C GLN A 98 0.32 9.85 10.67
N VAL A 99 -0.93 9.41 10.67
CA VAL A 99 -1.95 9.93 9.74
C VAL A 99 -3.06 10.59 10.55
N GLU A 100 -3.27 11.88 10.36
CA GLU A 100 -4.39 12.62 10.96
C GLU A 100 -5.73 12.28 10.27
N ASP A 101 -6.82 12.84 10.77
CA ASP A 101 -8.14 12.62 10.19
C ASP A 101 -8.33 13.42 8.89
N ASN A 102 -9.32 13.04 8.08
CA ASN A 102 -9.64 13.65 6.78
C ASN A 102 -8.55 13.56 5.68
N VAL A 103 -7.59 12.65 5.82
CA VAL A 103 -6.64 12.32 4.74
C VAL A 103 -7.33 11.47 3.67
N ARG A 104 -7.16 11.82 2.39
CA ARG A 104 -7.74 11.10 1.25
C ARG A 104 -6.65 10.72 0.26
N LEU A 105 -6.48 9.43 -0.01
CA LEU A 105 -5.43 8.93 -0.88
C LEU A 105 -6.05 8.17 -2.05
N ALA A 106 -5.64 8.48 -3.27
CA ALA A 106 -6.17 7.78 -4.46
C ALA A 106 -5.48 6.43 -4.73
N ASN A 107 -4.21 6.28 -4.35
CA ASN A 107 -3.48 5.03 -4.53
C ASN A 107 -2.52 4.82 -3.34
N ILE A 108 -2.55 3.61 -2.75
CA ILE A 108 -1.81 3.29 -1.53
C ILE A 108 -0.44 2.65 -1.81
N ASP A 109 -0.27 1.97 -2.94
CA ASP A 109 0.94 1.21 -3.29
C ASP A 109 2.24 2.01 -3.10
N ILE A 110 2.25 3.27 -3.53
CA ILE A 110 3.37 4.20 -3.40
C ILE A 110 3.74 4.42 -1.93
N PHE A 111 2.74 4.62 -1.08
CA PHE A 111 2.95 4.83 0.34
C PHE A 111 3.43 3.55 1.03
N LEU A 112 3.05 2.37 0.51
CA LEU A 112 3.56 1.08 0.98
C LEU A 112 5.02 0.84 0.58
N SER A 113 5.44 1.37 -0.57
CA SER A 113 6.83 1.32 -1.06
C SER A 113 7.80 2.18 -0.25
N TYR A 114 7.29 3.19 0.46
CA TYR A 114 8.07 3.99 1.43
C TYR A 114 8.05 3.35 2.83
N PRO A 115 9.07 3.55 3.70
CA PRO A 115 9.02 3.18 5.11
C PRO A 115 7.87 3.87 5.83
N THR A 116 6.70 3.23 5.86
CA THR A 116 5.44 3.79 6.37
C THR A 116 5.55 4.40 7.75
N ASN A 117 6.41 3.86 8.62
CA ASN A 117 6.61 4.38 9.97
C ASN A 117 7.31 5.75 10.03
N LEU A 118 7.87 6.21 8.91
CA LEU A 118 8.52 7.51 8.75
C LEU A 118 7.62 8.53 8.03
N LEU A 119 6.39 8.14 7.71
CA LEU A 119 5.43 8.98 7.01
C LEU A 119 4.54 9.70 8.02
N LYS A 120 4.44 11.03 7.88
CA LYS A 120 3.47 11.88 8.58
C LYS A 120 2.56 12.57 7.58
N LEU A 121 1.25 12.37 7.73
CA LEU A 121 0.20 12.95 6.90
C LEU A 121 -0.72 13.77 7.81
N GLU A 122 -0.73 15.08 7.62
CA GLU A 122 -1.59 15.98 8.40
C GLU A 122 -2.99 16.10 7.81
N THR A 123 -3.86 16.81 8.53
CA THR A 123 -5.27 16.96 8.20
C THR A 123 -5.46 17.54 6.80
N GLY A 124 -6.37 16.93 6.02
CA GLY A 124 -6.74 17.41 4.70
C GLY A 124 -5.71 17.16 3.60
N VAL A 125 -4.68 16.34 3.86
CA VAL A 125 -3.80 15.85 2.79
C VAL A 125 -4.62 15.05 1.78
N THR A 126 -4.46 15.40 0.51
CA THR A 126 -5.08 14.70 -0.62
C THR A 126 -4.01 14.26 -1.59
N SER A 127 -4.08 13.01 -2.08
CA SER A 127 -3.24 12.56 -3.19
C SER A 127 -4.09 12.15 -4.39
N PHE A 128 -3.61 12.56 -5.55
CA PHE A 128 -4.08 12.10 -6.85
C PHE A 128 -3.03 11.09 -7.37
N GLY A 129 -3.48 10.10 -8.16
CA GLY A 129 -2.68 8.92 -8.49
C GLY A 129 -1.25 9.17 -9.01
N TYR A 130 -0.35 8.20 -8.81
CA TYR A 130 1.07 8.24 -9.23
C TYR A 130 1.91 9.33 -8.52
N VAL A 131 2.02 9.27 -7.21
CA VAL A 131 3.06 9.95 -6.42
C VAL A 131 4.32 9.05 -6.40
N LEU A 132 5.53 9.61 -6.30
CA LEU A 132 6.74 8.84 -5.99
C LEU A 132 7.33 9.34 -4.67
N LEU A 133 7.44 8.48 -3.67
CA LEU A 133 8.13 8.78 -2.42
C LEU A 133 9.50 8.12 -2.44
N VAL A 134 10.56 8.94 -2.42
CA VAL A 134 11.92 8.43 -2.42
C VAL A 134 12.36 8.24 -0.96
N PRO A 135 12.75 7.02 -0.55
CA PRO A 135 13.03 6.73 0.85
C PRO A 135 14.40 7.24 1.35
N THR A 136 15.27 7.70 0.46
CA THR A 136 16.65 8.09 0.80
C THR A 136 17.19 9.26 0.00
N GLU A 137 18.09 9.99 0.65
CA GLU A 137 19.05 10.88 0.00
C GLU A 137 20.46 10.28 0.11
N MET A 138 21.30 10.48 -0.92
CA MET A 138 22.71 10.12 -0.87
C MET A 138 23.52 11.31 -0.36
N THR A 139 24.22 11.13 0.75
CA THR A 139 25.12 12.13 1.33
C THR A 139 26.36 12.34 0.46
N LEU A 140 27.09 13.43 0.69
CA LEU A 140 28.36 13.72 0.00
C LEU A 140 29.44 12.64 0.24
N SER A 141 29.37 11.91 1.36
CA SER A 141 30.25 10.76 1.64
C SER A 141 29.82 9.49 0.91
N GLY A 142 28.66 9.51 0.25
CA GLY A 142 28.09 8.36 -0.45
C GLY A 142 27.29 7.41 0.43
N ASP A 143 26.95 7.80 1.66
CA ASP A 143 26.05 7.05 2.54
C ASP A 143 24.59 7.44 2.29
N HIS A 144 23.65 6.53 2.53
CA HIS A 144 22.22 6.80 2.43
C HIS A 144 21.66 7.32 3.74
N ARG A 145 21.03 8.48 3.69
CA ARG A 145 20.26 9.03 4.81
C ARG A 145 18.78 8.76 4.62
N VAL A 146 18.14 8.25 5.67
CA VAL A 146 16.71 7.98 5.69
C VAL A 146 16.06 9.02 6.58
N ASP A 147 15.27 9.92 6.00
CA ASP A 147 14.54 10.95 6.74
C ASP A 147 13.04 10.75 6.61
N SER A 148 12.31 11.27 7.60
CA SER A 148 10.86 11.27 7.64
C SER A 148 10.27 12.26 6.65
N ILE A 149 9.24 11.85 5.92
CA ILE A 149 8.45 12.74 5.07
C ILE A 149 7.22 13.22 5.83
N THR A 150 7.05 14.54 5.94
CA THR A 150 5.85 15.17 6.50
C THR A 150 5.09 15.90 5.40
N LEU A 151 3.88 15.45 5.11
CA LEU A 151 2.93 16.18 4.26
C LEU A 151 2.07 17.06 5.16
N GLY A 152 2.29 18.37 5.05
CA GLY A 152 1.62 19.37 5.87
C GLY A 152 0.12 19.48 5.59
N SER A 153 -0.58 20.13 6.51
CA SER A 153 -2.03 20.32 6.43
C SER A 153 -2.49 20.89 5.08
N HIS A 154 -3.57 20.34 4.54
CA HIS A 154 -4.16 20.73 3.24
C HIS A 154 -3.22 20.57 2.02
N THR A 155 -2.15 19.77 2.14
CA THR A 155 -1.29 19.45 0.98
C THR A 155 -2.08 18.67 -0.07
N ASN A 156 -1.95 19.10 -1.32
CA ASN A 156 -2.52 18.41 -2.45
C ASN A 156 -1.38 17.89 -3.35
N LEU A 157 -1.26 16.57 -3.42
CA LEU A 157 -0.28 15.89 -4.28
C LEU A 157 -0.91 15.59 -5.63
N ALA A 158 -0.51 16.37 -6.64
CA ALA A 158 -0.94 16.16 -8.02
C ALA A 158 -0.32 14.89 -8.63
N ASN A 159 -0.93 14.40 -9.70
CA ASN A 159 -0.43 13.22 -10.41
C ASN A 159 1.01 13.43 -10.92
N GLY A 160 1.86 12.43 -10.73
CA GLY A 160 3.22 12.41 -11.24
C GLY A 160 4.24 13.19 -10.40
N CYS A 161 3.89 13.63 -9.18
CA CYS A 161 4.84 14.33 -8.32
C CYS A 161 5.81 13.35 -7.64
N SER A 162 7.09 13.73 -7.60
CA SER A 162 8.12 13.03 -6.83
C SER A 162 8.48 13.84 -5.58
N ILE A 163 8.44 13.20 -4.42
CA ILE A 163 8.80 13.79 -3.14
C ILE A 163 10.07 13.10 -2.67
N LEU A 164 11.11 13.91 -2.55
CA LEU A 164 12.37 13.54 -1.93
C LEU A 164 12.41 14.17 -0.53
N PRO A 165 13.06 13.51 0.45
CA PRO A 165 13.28 14.07 1.78
C PRO A 165 14.09 15.37 1.74
#